data_AF-A0A225DWL0-F1
#
_entry.id   AF-A0A225DWL0-F1
#
_cell.length_a   1.000
_cell.length_b   1.000
_cell.length_c   1.000
_cell.angle_alpha   90.00
_cell.angle_beta   90.00
_cell.angle_gamma   90.00
#
_symmetry.space_group_name_H-M   'P 1'
#
loop_
_entity.id
_entity.type
_entity.pdbx_description
1 polymer ?
#
loop_
_entity_poly.entity_id
_entity_poly.type
_entity_poly.pdbx_seq_one_letter_code
_entity_poly.pdbx_strand_id
1 'polypeptide(L)'
;MSTPTIVTSPTAYCDAAGLLLRVDYRVVADACRDEDTAPRPSKAALLQPTTPAGAVVAAALLTASGDVEAACVRGGRYAPTDLAALTGATQAHLQAIVAGLAVWRLLGRRQPAAADGKNLPLVQWARDQLEALRVGEEIFGVQAVVAAGAGMSATPFVVPGPRRTVNQASRYFGDRGPRG
;
A
#
# COMPACT_ATOMS: atom_id res chain seq x y z
N MET A 1 26.95 -19.70 21.04
CA MET A 1 25.86 -18.72 20.87
C MET A 1 25.82 -18.36 19.41
N SER A 2 24.79 -18.77 18.67
CA SER A 2 24.66 -18.38 17.26
C SER A 2 24.21 -16.93 17.19
N THR A 3 24.99 -16.08 16.53
CA THR A 3 24.62 -14.68 16.30
C THR A 3 23.38 -14.66 15.40
N PRO A 4 22.30 -13.95 15.77
CA PRO A 4 21.14 -13.83 14.89
C PRO A 4 21.55 -13.15 13.57
N THR A 5 21.26 -13.79 12.44
CA THR A 5 21.48 -13.20 11.12
C THR A 5 20.40 -12.16 10.85
N ILE A 6 20.80 -10.91 10.64
CA ILE A 6 19.88 -9.83 10.24
C ILE A 6 19.61 -9.98 8.75
N VAL A 7 18.33 -10.08 8.37
CA VAL A 7 17.90 -10.14 6.97
C VAL A 7 17.11 -8.87 6.68
N THR A 8 17.69 -7.94 5.92
CA THR A 8 17.07 -6.67 5.49
C THR A 8 17.63 -6.26 4.13
N SER A 9 16.83 -5.57 3.32
CA SER A 9 17.27 -5.03 2.04
C SER A 9 18.13 -3.77 2.25
N PRO A 10 19.30 -3.66 1.59
CA PRO A 10 20.11 -2.43 1.61
C PRO A 10 19.51 -1.32 0.72
N THR A 11 18.49 -1.64 -0.09
CA THR A 11 17.89 -0.74 -1.07
C THR A 11 16.39 -0.58 -0.82
N ALA A 12 15.90 0.65 -0.97
CA ALA A 12 14.46 0.93 -0.89
C ALA A 12 13.69 0.25 -2.02
N TYR A 13 12.48 -0.23 -1.74
CA TYR A 13 11.64 -0.89 -2.76
C TYR A 13 11.00 0.09 -3.76
N CYS A 14 11.02 1.38 -3.45
CA CYS A 14 10.58 2.47 -4.33
C CYS A 14 11.71 3.48 -4.48
N ASP A 15 11.92 3.94 -5.71
CA ASP A 15 12.89 4.97 -6.05
C ASP A 15 12.25 6.37 -6.09
N ALA A 16 13.08 7.41 -6.16
CA ALA A 16 12.60 8.78 -6.21
C ALA A 16 11.73 9.04 -7.45
N ALA A 17 12.02 8.41 -8.59
CA ALA A 17 11.19 8.56 -9.78
C ALA A 17 9.79 7.95 -9.57
N GLY A 18 9.70 6.76 -8.98
CA GLY A 18 8.44 6.10 -8.63
C GLY A 18 7.60 6.90 -7.63
N LEU A 19 8.25 7.58 -6.67
CA LEU A 19 7.57 8.49 -5.75
C LEU A 19 6.93 9.67 -6.52
N LEU A 20 7.70 10.30 -7.41
CA LEU A 20 7.25 11.47 -8.17
C LEU A 20 6.21 11.17 -9.26
N LEU A 21 6.00 9.90 -9.61
CA LEU A 21 4.87 9.47 -10.44
C LEU A 21 3.55 9.43 -9.66
N ARG A 22 3.62 9.29 -8.33
CA ARG A 22 2.44 9.11 -7.45
C ARG A 22 2.08 10.39 -6.70
N VAL A 23 3.05 11.28 -6.48
CA VAL A 23 2.87 12.53 -5.73
C VAL A 23 3.49 13.68 -6.50
N ASP A 24 2.82 14.84 -6.50
CA ASP A 24 3.34 16.05 -7.12
C ASP A 24 4.70 16.41 -6.52
N TYR A 25 5.70 16.59 -7.39
CA TYR A 25 7.05 16.95 -6.99
C TYR A 25 7.12 18.23 -6.17
N ARG A 26 6.16 19.16 -6.32
CA ARG A 26 6.11 20.40 -5.55
C ARG A 26 5.86 20.13 -4.07
N VAL A 27 4.98 19.19 -3.77
CA VAL A 27 4.68 18.78 -2.38
C VAL A 27 5.91 18.14 -1.76
N VAL A 28 6.58 17.25 -2.51
CA VAL A 28 7.82 16.60 -2.04
C VAL A 28 8.94 17.63 -1.88
N ALA A 29 9.12 18.54 -2.85
CA ALA A 29 10.12 19.58 -2.80
C ALA A 29 9.92 20.49 -1.59
N ASP A 30 8.68 20.86 -1.29
CA ASP A 30 8.36 21.62 -0.10
C ASP A 30 8.63 20.78 1.16
N ALA A 31 8.21 19.52 1.23
CA ALA A 31 8.49 18.69 2.41
C ALA A 31 10.00 18.49 2.69
N CYS A 32 10.85 18.51 1.66
CA CYS A 32 12.29 18.35 1.79
C CYS A 32 13.06 19.62 2.17
N ARG A 33 12.43 20.81 2.13
CA ARG A 33 13.09 22.06 2.50
C ARG A 33 13.14 22.20 4.01
N ASP A 34 14.32 22.48 4.54
CA ASP A 34 14.49 22.76 5.97
C ASP A 34 14.31 24.25 6.29
N GLU A 35 14.53 25.15 5.32
CA GLU A 35 14.39 26.60 5.48
C GLU A 35 13.24 27.19 4.64
N ASP A 36 12.41 28.02 5.26
CA ASP A 36 11.26 28.69 4.61
C ASP A 36 11.68 29.75 3.58
N THR A 37 12.91 30.24 3.65
CA THR A 37 13.49 31.23 2.74
C THR A 37 14.29 30.62 1.59
N ALA A 38 14.69 29.35 1.70
CA ALA A 38 15.47 28.67 0.66
C ALA A 38 14.66 28.45 -0.64
N PRO A 39 15.28 28.49 -1.82
CA PRO A 39 14.57 28.21 -3.06
C PRO A 39 14.04 26.77 -3.08
N ARG A 40 12.89 26.56 -3.74
CA ARG A 40 12.31 25.22 -3.88
C ARG A 40 13.27 24.32 -4.68
N PRO A 41 13.61 23.11 -4.17
CA PRO A 41 14.40 22.14 -4.93
C PRO A 41 13.77 21.84 -6.28
N SER A 42 14.61 21.76 -7.32
CA SER A 42 14.14 21.35 -8.65
C SER A 42 13.78 19.87 -8.66
N LYS A 43 12.93 19.46 -9.62
CA LYS A 43 12.60 18.04 -9.83
C LYS A 43 13.86 17.19 -10.02
N ALA A 44 14.86 17.72 -10.75
CA ALA A 44 16.12 17.03 -10.98
C ALA A 44 16.93 16.82 -9.68
N ALA A 45 16.92 17.79 -8.76
CA ALA A 45 17.58 17.65 -7.47
C ALA A 45 16.94 16.52 -6.64
N LEU A 46 15.61 16.44 -6.59
CA LEU A 46 14.91 15.37 -5.86
C LEU A 46 15.24 13.95 -6.36
N LEU A 47 15.55 13.80 -7.64
CA LEU A 47 15.91 12.52 -8.24
C LEU A 47 17.37 12.10 -7.95
N GLN A 48 18.21 13.04 -7.53
CA GLN A 48 19.64 12.81 -7.31
C GLN A 48 19.93 12.61 -5.83
N PRO A 49 20.24 11.37 -5.37
CA PRO A 49 20.46 11.07 -3.96
C PRO A 49 21.69 11.76 -3.36
N THR A 50 22.58 12.28 -4.21
CA THR A 50 23.77 13.05 -3.81
C THR A 50 23.45 14.51 -3.43
N THR A 51 22.28 15.02 -3.81
CA THR A 51 21.86 16.37 -3.39
C THR A 51 21.22 16.34 -2.00
N PRO A 52 21.24 17.43 -1.23
CA PRO A 52 20.63 17.45 0.11
C PRO A 52 19.15 17.04 0.11
N ALA A 53 18.35 17.56 -0.84
CA ALA A 53 16.94 17.22 -0.94
C ALA A 53 16.72 15.77 -1.40
N GLY A 54 17.51 15.28 -2.34
CA GLY A 54 17.44 13.88 -2.78
C GLY A 54 17.89 12.89 -1.69
N ALA A 55 18.89 13.24 -0.88
CA ALA A 55 19.33 12.43 0.26
C ALA A 55 18.22 12.29 1.31
N VAL A 56 17.46 13.36 1.55
CA VAL A 56 16.26 13.33 2.41
C VAL A 56 15.19 12.38 1.87
N VAL A 57 14.90 12.46 0.56
CA VAL A 57 13.94 11.54 -0.09
C VAL A 57 14.41 10.09 0.00
N ALA A 58 15.68 9.84 -0.29
CA ALA A 58 16.27 8.50 -0.23
C ALA A 58 16.22 7.92 1.20
N ALA A 59 16.52 8.72 2.22
CA ALA A 59 16.43 8.31 3.61
C ALA A 59 14.98 7.99 4.03
N ALA A 60 14.00 8.79 3.57
CA ALA A 60 12.60 8.54 3.85
C ALA A 60 12.09 7.25 3.19
N LEU A 61 12.46 7.01 1.93
CA LEU A 61 12.12 5.79 1.18
C LEU A 61 12.76 4.53 1.79
N LEU A 62 14.02 4.62 2.22
CA LEU A 62 14.70 3.52 2.90
C LEU A 62 14.03 3.18 4.23
N THR A 63 13.72 4.20 5.04
CA THR A 63 13.04 4.00 6.31
C THR A 63 11.65 3.40 6.12
N ALA A 64 10.88 3.90 5.15
CA ALA A 64 9.56 3.35 4.80
C ALA A 64 9.64 1.90 4.32
N SER A 65 10.71 1.54 3.60
CA SER A 65 10.95 0.15 3.19
C SER A 65 11.22 -0.75 4.40
N GLY A 66 12.01 -0.27 5.36
CA GLY A 66 12.24 -0.97 6.63
C GLY A 66 10.96 -1.17 7.46
N ASP A 67 10.05 -0.19 7.46
CA ASP A 67 8.75 -0.33 8.12
C ASP A 67 7.93 -1.48 7.50
N VAL A 68 7.93 -1.59 6.17
CA VAL A 68 7.24 -2.68 5.44
C VAL A 68 7.89 -4.03 5.72
N GLU A 69 9.22 -4.12 5.70
CA GLU A 69 9.93 -5.36 6.06
C GLU A 69 9.59 -5.80 7.49
N ALA A 70 9.61 -4.87 8.45
CA ALA A 70 9.28 -5.16 9.84
C ALA A 70 7.82 -5.65 9.99
N ALA A 71 6.88 -5.07 9.25
CA ALA A 71 5.49 -5.52 9.23
C ALA A 71 5.36 -6.94 8.64
N CYS A 72 6.03 -7.22 7.52
CA CYS A 72 6.04 -8.52 6.86
C CYS A 72 6.65 -9.63 7.74
N VAL A 73 7.78 -9.34 8.40
CA VAL A 73 8.44 -10.27 9.33
C VAL A 73 7.53 -10.55 10.53
N ARG A 74 6.85 -9.53 11.06
CA ARG A 74 5.90 -9.70 12.16
C ARG A 74 4.67 -10.52 11.77
N GLY A 75 4.15 -10.31 10.57
CA GLY A 75 3.05 -11.10 10.01
C GLY A 75 3.46 -12.52 9.63
N GLY A 76 4.77 -12.81 9.51
CA GLY A 76 5.31 -14.13 9.19
C GLY A 76 4.97 -14.64 7.78
N ARG A 77 4.56 -13.74 6.88
CA ARG A 77 4.09 -14.10 5.53
C ARG A 77 5.15 -13.98 4.44
N TYR A 78 5.98 -12.96 4.53
CA TYR A 78 6.93 -12.61 3.47
C TYR A 78 8.31 -12.36 4.05
N ALA A 79 9.34 -12.94 3.44
CA ALA A 79 10.72 -12.58 3.72
C ALA A 79 11.16 -11.38 2.85
N PRO A 80 12.19 -10.62 3.26
CA PRO A 80 12.72 -9.53 2.43
C PRO A 80 13.14 -9.96 1.02
N THR A 81 13.57 -11.21 0.86
CA THR A 81 13.91 -11.82 -0.43
C THR A 81 12.70 -12.02 -1.33
N ASP A 82 11.54 -12.37 -0.76
CA ASP A 82 10.30 -12.54 -1.52
C ASP A 82 9.79 -11.20 -2.02
N LEU A 83 9.88 -10.16 -1.17
CA LEU A 83 9.54 -8.79 -1.54
C LEU A 83 10.43 -8.26 -2.66
N ALA A 84 11.73 -8.57 -2.62
CA ALA A 84 12.68 -8.20 -3.68
C ALA A 84 12.43 -8.94 -5.00
N ALA A 85 11.83 -10.14 -4.94
CA ALA A 85 11.49 -10.95 -6.11
C ALA A 85 10.15 -10.56 -6.77
N LEU A 86 9.38 -9.65 -6.17
CA LEU A 86 8.10 -9.19 -6.74
C LEU A 86 8.32 -8.47 -8.08
N THR A 87 7.44 -8.75 -9.03
CA THR A 87 7.43 -8.12 -10.36
C THR A 87 6.02 -7.67 -10.74
N GLY A 88 5.92 -6.87 -11.81
CA GLY A 88 4.65 -6.48 -12.42
C GLY A 88 3.75 -5.65 -11.48
N ALA A 89 2.45 -5.98 -11.45
CA ALA A 89 1.46 -5.23 -10.68
C ALA A 89 1.72 -5.27 -9.17
N THR A 90 2.17 -6.41 -8.65
CA THR A 90 2.44 -6.60 -7.23
C THR A 90 3.64 -5.75 -6.77
N GLN A 91 4.68 -5.64 -7.60
CA GLN A 91 5.80 -4.73 -7.35
C GLN A 91 5.35 -3.26 -7.37
N ALA A 92 4.52 -2.88 -8.34
CA ALA A 92 3.98 -1.52 -8.43
C ALA A 92 3.10 -1.16 -7.20
N HIS A 93 2.41 -2.16 -6.63
CA HIS A 93 1.63 -2.03 -5.41
C HIS A 93 2.53 -1.83 -4.18
N LEU A 94 3.57 -2.65 -4.01
CA LEU A 94 4.57 -2.47 -2.95
C LEU A 94 5.20 -1.06 -3.00
N GLN A 95 5.58 -0.62 -4.21
CA GLN A 95 6.09 0.73 -4.41
C GLN A 95 5.11 1.81 -3.99
N ALA A 96 3.81 1.62 -4.22
CA ALA A 96 2.79 2.59 -3.82
C ALA A 96 2.66 2.70 -2.29
N ILE A 97 2.74 1.57 -1.58
CA ILE A 97 2.74 1.54 -0.11
C ILE A 97 3.97 2.30 0.42
N VAL A 98 5.17 1.96 -0.07
CA VAL A 98 6.41 2.61 0.35
C VAL A 98 6.40 4.12 0.04
N ALA A 99 5.91 4.51 -1.14
CA ALA A 99 5.78 5.91 -1.50
C ALA A 99 4.84 6.70 -0.55
N GLY A 100 3.69 6.12 -0.20
CA GLY A 100 2.75 6.74 0.74
C GLY A 100 3.35 6.93 2.13
N LEU A 101 4.04 5.90 2.65
CA LEU A 101 4.75 5.97 3.93
C LEU A 101 5.91 6.96 3.92
N ALA A 102 6.65 7.05 2.81
CA ALA A 102 7.73 8.03 2.66
C ALA A 102 7.19 9.46 2.67
N VAL A 103 6.08 9.74 1.98
CA VAL A 103 5.42 11.05 2.02
C VAL A 103 4.96 11.41 3.42
N TRP A 104 4.37 10.46 4.14
CA TRP A 104 3.98 10.66 5.53
C TRP A 104 5.16 11.09 6.40
N ARG A 105 6.32 10.44 6.25
CA ARG A 105 7.54 10.77 7.00
C ARG A 105 8.08 12.16 6.63
N LEU A 106 8.11 12.49 5.33
CA LEU A 106 8.58 13.79 4.86
C LEU A 106 7.69 14.92 5.38
N LEU A 107 6.37 14.77 5.30
CA LEU A 107 5.43 15.76 5.81
C LEU A 107 5.43 15.82 7.34
N GLY A 108 5.56 14.69 8.02
CA GLY A 108 5.67 14.63 9.49
C GLY A 108 6.87 15.40 10.03
N ARG A 109 7.96 15.50 9.26
CA ARG A 109 9.14 16.27 9.62
C ARG A 109 8.90 17.78 9.59
N ARG A 110 8.24 18.30 8.54
CA ARG A 110 8.10 19.76 8.32
C ARG A 110 6.76 20.32 8.78
N GLN A 111 5.68 19.58 8.54
CA GLN A 111 4.30 20.01 8.77
C GLN A 111 3.53 18.89 9.49
N PRO A 112 3.77 18.66 10.80
CA PRO A 112 3.14 17.57 11.53
C PRO A 112 1.61 17.62 11.52
N ALA A 113 1.02 18.82 11.44
CA ALA A 113 -0.43 19.01 11.29
C ALA A 113 -0.95 18.56 9.92
N ALA A 114 -0.15 18.68 8.85
CA ALA A 114 -0.50 18.22 7.51
C ALA A 114 -0.30 16.71 7.35
N ALA A 115 0.51 16.08 8.23
CA ALA A 115 0.76 14.64 8.25
C ALA A 115 -0.37 13.82 8.91
N ASP A 116 -1.49 14.44 9.28
CA ASP A 116 -2.69 13.72 9.71
C ASP A 116 -3.24 12.90 8.53
N GLY A 117 -3.48 11.59 8.75
CA GLY A 117 -3.93 10.65 7.73
C GLY A 117 -5.26 11.06 7.09
N LYS A 118 -6.08 11.84 7.80
CA LYS A 118 -7.34 12.38 7.28
C LYS A 118 -7.16 13.38 6.14
N ASN A 119 -6.03 14.08 6.10
CA ASN A 119 -5.75 15.10 5.09
C ASN A 119 -5.09 14.50 3.83
N LEU A 120 -4.59 13.26 3.92
CA LEU A 120 -3.82 12.61 2.87
C LEU A 120 -4.32 11.17 2.66
N PRO A 121 -5.33 10.96 1.78
CA PRO A 121 -5.90 9.64 1.53
C PRO A 121 -4.86 8.57 1.16
N LEU A 122 -3.81 8.96 0.44
CA LEU A 122 -2.69 8.07 0.08
C LEU A 122 -1.94 7.56 1.32
N VAL A 123 -1.71 8.44 2.31
CA VAL A 123 -1.02 8.08 3.55
C VAL A 123 -1.88 7.15 4.39
N GLN A 124 -3.17 7.47 4.54
CA GLN A 124 -4.09 6.61 5.29
C GLN A 124 -4.16 5.21 4.67
N TRP A 125 -4.38 5.14 3.35
CA TRP A 125 -4.39 3.88 2.62
C TRP A 125 -3.08 3.09 2.82
N ALA A 126 -1.91 3.73 2.71
CA ALA A 126 -0.63 3.05 2.90
C ALA A 126 -0.44 2.53 4.33
N ARG A 127 -0.93 3.25 5.34
CA ARG A 127 -0.93 2.80 6.74
C ARG A 127 -1.87 1.62 6.98
N ASP A 128 -3.04 1.64 6.35
CA ASP A 128 -3.99 0.53 6.43
C ASP A 128 -3.40 -0.74 5.79
N GLN A 129 -2.72 -0.61 4.64
CA GLN A 129 -1.97 -1.72 4.04
C GLN A 129 -0.84 -2.22 4.93
N LEU A 130 -0.09 -1.31 5.57
CA LEU A 130 0.98 -1.68 6.50
C LEU A 130 0.43 -2.48 7.70
N GLU A 131 -0.74 -2.10 8.22
CA GLU A 131 -1.40 -2.82 9.30
C GLU A 131 -1.91 -4.20 8.85
N ALA A 132 -2.49 -4.29 7.65
CA ALA A 132 -2.89 -5.59 7.07
C ALA A 132 -1.68 -6.53 6.92
N LEU A 133 -0.52 -6.03 6.47
CA LEU A 133 0.73 -6.82 6.44
C LEU A 133 1.15 -7.27 7.84
N ARG A 134 1.01 -6.40 8.83
CA ARG A 134 1.37 -6.67 10.23
C ARG A 134 0.50 -7.77 10.86
N VAL A 135 -0.78 -7.85 10.47
CA VAL A 135 -1.73 -8.89 10.91
C VAL A 135 -1.54 -10.19 10.12
N GLY A 136 -0.77 -10.16 9.03
CA GLY A 136 -0.46 -11.33 8.22
C GLY A 136 -1.52 -11.62 7.15
N GLU A 137 -2.25 -10.60 6.70
CA GLU A 137 -3.11 -10.70 5.53
C GLU A 137 -2.28 -10.92 4.26
N GLU A 138 -2.82 -11.69 3.32
CA GLU A 138 -2.17 -11.98 2.04
C GLU A 138 -2.44 -10.83 1.07
N ILE A 139 -1.54 -9.85 1.06
CA ILE A 139 -1.65 -8.67 0.18
C ILE A 139 -0.95 -8.92 -1.17
N PHE A 140 0.15 -9.66 -1.15
CA PHE A 140 0.92 -9.99 -2.34
C PHE A 140 0.58 -11.40 -2.80
N GLY A 141 0.07 -11.54 -4.03
CA GLY A 141 -0.26 -12.84 -4.64
C GLY A 141 0.98 -13.60 -5.08
N VAL A 142 1.76 -14.10 -4.12
CA VAL A 142 2.97 -14.88 -4.38
C VAL A 142 2.58 -16.34 -4.62
N GLN A 143 2.93 -16.91 -5.78
CA GLN A 143 2.50 -18.27 -6.17
C GLN A 143 2.86 -19.37 -5.15
N ALA A 144 3.90 -19.17 -4.33
CA ALA A 144 4.27 -20.11 -3.28
C ALA A 144 3.18 -20.29 -2.20
N VAL A 145 2.32 -19.28 -1.97
CA VAL A 145 1.21 -19.38 -1.00
C VAL A 145 -0.01 -20.08 -1.59
N VAL A 146 -0.20 -20.00 -2.92
CA VAL A 146 -1.27 -20.75 -3.63
C VAL A 146 -1.08 -22.26 -3.48
N ALA A 147 0.17 -22.74 -3.44
CA ALA A 147 0.47 -24.16 -3.21
C ALA A 147 0.25 -24.60 -1.74
N ALA A 148 0.42 -23.70 -0.77
CA ALA A 148 0.16 -23.99 0.65
C ALA A 148 -1.32 -23.84 1.05
N GLY A 149 -2.08 -22.98 0.35
CA GLY A 149 -3.53 -22.81 0.54
C GLY A 149 -4.38 -23.96 0.00
N ALA A 150 -3.83 -24.80 -0.88
CA ALA A 150 -4.53 -25.96 -1.44
C ALA A 150 -4.78 -27.11 -0.42
N GLY A 151 -4.23 -27.02 0.80
CA GLY A 151 -4.41 -28.00 1.88
C GLY A 151 -5.38 -27.57 2.98
N MET A 152 -5.83 -26.32 3.01
CA MET A 152 -6.88 -25.91 3.94
C MET A 152 -8.23 -26.34 3.37
N SER A 153 -8.67 -27.52 3.76
CA SER A 153 -10.04 -27.97 3.54
C SER A 153 -10.99 -26.94 4.13
N ALA A 154 -11.54 -26.08 3.27
CA ALA A 154 -12.70 -25.28 3.59
C ALA A 154 -13.81 -26.29 3.90
N THR A 155 -14.06 -26.56 5.18
CA THR A 155 -15.34 -27.13 5.55
C THR A 155 -16.37 -26.08 5.15
N PRO A 156 -17.27 -26.37 4.19
CA PRO A 156 -18.32 -25.41 3.88
C PRO A 156 -19.14 -25.24 5.15
N PHE A 157 -19.08 -24.05 5.74
CA PHE A 157 -20.04 -23.67 6.78
C PHE A 157 -21.40 -23.52 6.08
N VAL A 158 -22.17 -24.61 6.12
CA VAL A 158 -23.55 -24.63 5.63
C VAL A 158 -24.37 -23.80 6.61
N VAL A 159 -24.59 -22.53 6.29
CA VAL A 159 -25.60 -21.71 6.96
C VAL A 159 -26.97 -22.25 6.57
N PRO A 160 -27.80 -22.78 7.48
CA PRO A 160 -29.18 -23.12 7.18
C PRO A 160 -29.98 -21.82 7.05
N GLY A 161 -29.99 -21.24 5.85
CA GLY A 161 -30.83 -20.09 5.54
C GLY A 161 -32.30 -20.52 5.40
N PRO A 162 -33.27 -19.75 5.93
CA PRO A 162 -34.68 -20.11 5.83
C PRO A 162 -35.16 -20.05 4.37
N ARG A 163 -35.92 -21.07 3.97
CA ARG A 163 -36.58 -21.19 2.66
C ARG A 163 -37.44 -19.95 2.39
N ARG A 164 -36.94 -19.03 1.56
CA ARG A 164 -37.77 -17.98 0.96
C ARG A 164 -38.70 -18.63 -0.07
N THR A 165 -39.96 -18.84 0.31
CA THR A 165 -41.04 -19.06 -0.65
C THR A 165 -41.20 -17.78 -1.47
N VAL A 166 -40.84 -17.84 -2.75
CA VAL A 166 -41.13 -16.79 -3.72
C VAL A 166 -42.64 -16.76 -3.91
N ASN A 167 -43.31 -15.81 -3.26
CA ASN A 167 -44.70 -15.50 -3.54
C ASN A 167 -44.73 -14.70 -4.85
N GLN A 168 -45.06 -15.38 -5.97
CA GLN A 168 -45.37 -14.72 -7.23
C GLN A 168 -46.63 -13.86 -7.03
N ALA A 169 -46.45 -12.54 -7.02
CA ALA A 169 -47.56 -11.61 -7.09
C ALA A 169 -48.06 -11.55 -8.54
N SER A 170 -49.21 -12.17 -8.80
CA SER A 170 -49.97 -11.99 -10.03
C SER A 170 -51.11 -11.00 -9.78
N ARG A 171 -51.11 -9.86 -10.49
CA ARG A 171 -52.27 -8.97 -10.66
C ARG A 171 -52.18 -8.41 -12.10
N TYR A 172 -52.95 -8.92 -13.06
CA TYR A 172 -54.37 -8.65 -13.36
C TYR A 172 -54.60 -7.25 -13.98
N PHE A 173 -55.41 -7.21 -15.05
CA PHE A 173 -55.87 -6.09 -15.92
C PHE A 173 -54.99 -5.78 -17.16
N GLY A 174 -55.51 -5.77 -18.39
CA GLY A 174 -56.90 -5.91 -18.83
C GLY A 174 -57.01 -6.35 -20.30
N ASP A 175 -58.02 -7.18 -20.50
CA ASP A 175 -58.55 -7.64 -21.78
C ASP A 175 -59.24 -6.46 -22.49
N ARG A 176 -58.82 -6.15 -23.71
CA ARG A 176 -59.59 -5.29 -24.63
C ARG A 176 -60.23 -6.19 -25.66
N GLY A 177 -61.49 -6.53 -25.42
CA GLY A 177 -62.32 -7.24 -26.38
C GLY A 177 -62.50 -6.47 -27.69
N PRO A 178 -62.74 -7.15 -28.82
CA PRO A 178 -62.90 -6.52 -30.12
C PRO A 178 -64.32 -5.98 -30.28
N ARG A 179 -64.48 -4.83 -30.94
CA ARG A 179 -65.77 -4.34 -31.42
C ARG A 179 -65.64 -3.87 -32.86
N GLY A 180 -66.47 -4.49 -33.72
CA GLY A 180 -67.14 -3.90 -34.88
C GLY A 180 -66.25 -3.48 -36.04
#